data_AF-A0A928A4N5-F1
#
_entry.id   AF-A0A928A4N5-F1
#
_cell.length_a   1.000
_cell.length_b   1.000
_cell.length_c   1.000
_cell.angle_alpha   90.00
_cell.angle_beta   90.00
_cell.angle_gamma   90.00
#
_symmetry.space_group_name_H-M   'P 1'
#
loop_
_entity.id
_entity.type
_entity.pdbx_description
1 polymer ?
#
loop_
_entity_poly.entity_id
_entity_poly.type
_entity_poly.pdbx_seq_one_letter_code
_entity_poly.pdbx_strand_id
1 'polypeptide(L)'
;MNSEELKVLIEDARVKKGISQRELAKQTGISRSTLNDLINGKIKKVDIDDLRKIAETLDMSLQKLLKVAGYDEMLFYFNKDKYANKSSKDLKELIEQYKKSEIDLLDFDSQKRRKISDARQKLFYTMEHLQIMKDNKDSQYTIDKAIEDIKYAFEELEFAEHKYDYDKLPKQN
;
A
#
# COMPACT_ATOMS: atom_id res chain seq x y z
N MET A 1 -1.19 -30.59 18.16
CA MET A 1 -2.29 -29.67 18.46
C MET A 1 -2.18 -29.24 19.91
N ASN A 2 -2.00 -27.94 20.15
CA ASN A 2 -2.10 -27.36 21.49
C ASN A 2 -3.54 -26.88 21.70
N SER A 3 -4.40 -27.77 22.20
CA SER A 3 -5.84 -27.54 22.32
C SER A 3 -6.19 -26.33 23.20
N GLU A 4 -5.42 -26.11 24.27
CA GLU A 4 -5.66 -25.01 25.22
C GLU A 4 -5.33 -23.66 24.59
N GLU A 5 -4.22 -23.57 23.86
CA GLU A 5 -3.85 -22.37 23.13
C GLU A 5 -4.83 -22.09 21.98
N LEU A 6 -5.34 -23.13 21.31
CA LEU A 6 -6.34 -22.97 20.24
C LEU A 6 -7.64 -22.39 20.77
N LYS A 7 -8.08 -22.89 21.94
CA LYS A 7 -9.26 -22.41 22.64
C LYS A 7 -9.17 -20.93 22.95
N VAL A 8 -8.10 -20.53 23.65
CA VAL A 8 -7.88 -19.14 24.07
C VAL A 8 -7.86 -18.22 22.84
N LEU A 9 -7.19 -18.62 21.76
CA LEU A 9 -7.12 -17.82 20.54
C LEU A 9 -8.48 -17.58 19.89
N ILE A 10 -9.31 -18.61 19.78
CA ILE A 10 -10.64 -18.50 19.18
C ILE A 10 -11.57 -17.70 20.10
N GLU A 11 -11.50 -17.91 21.42
CA GLU A 11 -12.34 -17.19 22.39
C GLU A 11 -11.99 -15.70 22.43
N ASP A 12 -10.70 -15.35 22.51
CA ASP A 12 -10.25 -13.96 22.52
C ASP A 12 -10.66 -13.21 21.25
N ALA A 13 -10.47 -13.84 20.08
CA ALA A 13 -10.82 -13.22 18.80
C ALA A 13 -12.34 -13.07 18.65
N ARG A 14 -13.11 -14.07 19.11
CA ARG A 14 -14.57 -14.01 19.15
C ARG A 14 -15.07 -12.86 20.02
N VAL A 15 -14.46 -12.66 21.20
CA VAL A 15 -14.78 -11.56 22.11
C VAL A 15 -14.42 -10.21 21.50
N LYS A 16 -13.24 -10.08 20.88
CA LYS A 16 -12.83 -8.86 20.15
C LYS A 16 -13.79 -8.48 19.03
N LYS A 17 -14.32 -9.47 18.32
CA LYS A 17 -15.30 -9.27 17.24
C LYS A 17 -16.74 -9.11 17.74
N GLY A 18 -16.98 -9.26 19.05
CA GLY A 18 -18.28 -9.05 19.67
C GLY A 18 -19.35 -10.10 19.33
N ILE A 19 -18.96 -11.27 18.80
CA ILE A 19 -19.91 -12.31 18.39
C ILE A 19 -20.01 -13.42 19.45
N SER A 20 -21.14 -14.11 19.56
CA SER A 20 -21.27 -15.28 20.45
C SER A 20 -20.73 -16.56 19.80
N GLN A 21 -20.45 -17.63 20.56
CA GLN A 21 -20.02 -18.90 19.97
C GLN A 21 -21.12 -19.50 19.05
N ARG A 22 -22.37 -19.24 19.40
CA ARG A 22 -23.55 -19.57 18.58
C ARG A 22 -23.53 -18.83 17.24
N GLU A 23 -23.15 -17.56 17.28
CA GLU A 23 -23.08 -16.71 16.10
C GLU A 23 -21.88 -17.10 15.23
N LEU A 24 -20.74 -17.42 15.85
CA LEU A 24 -19.58 -17.97 15.16
C LEU A 24 -19.95 -19.25 14.40
N ALA A 25 -20.64 -20.21 15.05
CA ALA A 25 -21.11 -21.43 14.38
C ALA A 25 -22.04 -21.14 13.19
N LYS A 26 -22.92 -20.15 13.31
CA LYS A 26 -23.83 -19.75 12.23
C LYS A 26 -23.07 -19.13 11.06
N GLN A 27 -22.10 -18.26 11.33
CA GLN A 27 -21.33 -17.55 10.31
C GLN A 27 -20.30 -18.45 9.61
N THR A 28 -19.66 -19.36 10.34
CA THR A 28 -18.74 -20.34 9.76
C THR A 28 -19.46 -21.50 9.07
N GLY A 29 -20.75 -21.71 9.34
CA GLY A 29 -21.47 -22.90 8.86
C GLY A 29 -21.03 -24.20 9.56
N ILE A 30 -20.21 -24.12 10.60
CA ILE A 30 -19.79 -25.26 11.42
C ILE A 30 -20.91 -25.58 12.42
N SER A 31 -21.25 -26.86 12.58
CA SER A 31 -22.27 -27.24 13.55
C SER A 31 -21.88 -26.80 14.96
N ARG A 32 -22.87 -26.39 15.78
CA ARG A 32 -22.60 -25.92 17.16
C ARG A 32 -21.88 -26.96 18.01
N SER A 33 -22.21 -28.25 17.84
CA SER A 33 -21.55 -29.35 18.54
C SER A 33 -20.10 -29.49 18.08
N THR A 34 -19.85 -29.48 16.76
CA THR A 34 -18.50 -29.56 16.19
C THR A 34 -17.63 -28.40 16.66
N LEU A 35 -18.14 -27.17 16.61
CA LEU A 35 -17.40 -26.00 17.08
C LEU A 35 -17.12 -26.07 18.59
N ASN A 36 -18.05 -26.59 19.39
CA ASN A 36 -17.85 -26.76 20.82
C ASN A 36 -16.82 -27.85 21.14
N ASP A 37 -16.84 -28.96 20.42
CA ASP A 37 -15.88 -30.05 20.61
C ASP A 37 -14.48 -29.67 20.08
N LEU A 38 -14.40 -28.81 19.07
CA LEU A 38 -13.17 -28.18 18.57
C LEU A 38 -12.56 -27.28 19.66
N ILE A 39 -13.33 -26.30 20.16
CA ILE A 39 -12.85 -25.33 21.15
C ILE A 39 -12.43 -26.00 22.45
N ASN A 40 -13.14 -27.06 22.88
CA ASN A 40 -12.77 -27.79 24.10
C ASN A 40 -11.74 -28.90 23.86
N GLY A 41 -11.10 -28.95 22.69
CA GLY A 41 -9.98 -29.87 22.44
C GLY A 41 -10.34 -31.35 22.35
N LYS A 42 -11.63 -31.69 22.20
CA LYS A 42 -12.08 -33.08 22.03
C LYS A 42 -11.75 -33.61 20.63
N ILE A 43 -11.68 -32.73 19.64
CA ILE A 43 -11.30 -33.07 18.27
C ILE A 43 -9.77 -33.07 18.15
N LYS A 44 -9.16 -34.24 18.03
CA LYS A 44 -7.68 -34.39 17.98
C LYS A 44 -7.02 -33.76 16.74
N LYS A 45 -7.76 -33.65 15.63
CA LYS A 45 -7.32 -33.04 14.36
C LYS A 45 -8.49 -32.27 13.75
N VAL A 46 -8.36 -30.96 13.68
CA VAL A 46 -9.38 -30.05 13.15
C VAL A 46 -9.21 -29.93 11.64
N ASP A 47 -10.29 -29.95 10.87
CA ASP A 47 -10.23 -29.75 9.43
C ASP A 47 -9.64 -28.36 9.07
N ILE A 48 -8.78 -28.31 8.07
CA ILE A 48 -8.18 -27.07 7.56
C ILE A 48 -9.26 -26.13 7.02
N ASP A 49 -10.30 -26.68 6.39
CA ASP A 49 -11.39 -25.85 5.87
C ASP A 49 -12.18 -25.19 7.02
N ASP A 50 -12.36 -25.89 8.14
CA ASP A 50 -12.96 -25.33 9.35
C ASP A 50 -12.07 -24.25 9.97
N LEU A 51 -10.75 -24.48 10.06
CA LEU A 51 -9.79 -23.46 10.53
C LEU A 51 -9.79 -22.22 9.63
N ARG A 52 -9.93 -22.40 8.31
CA ARG A 52 -10.03 -21.31 7.33
C ARG A 52 -11.29 -20.49 7.52
N LYS A 53 -12.46 -21.14 7.63
CA LYS A 53 -13.73 -20.45 7.90
C LYS A 53 -13.70 -19.67 9.21
N ILE A 54 -13.09 -20.26 10.25
CA ILE A 54 -12.92 -19.59 11.55
C ILE A 54 -11.98 -18.39 11.42
N ALA A 55 -10.86 -18.52 10.71
CA ALA A 55 -9.91 -17.44 10.48
C ALA A 55 -10.56 -16.25 9.75
N GLU A 56 -11.27 -16.53 8.65
CA GLU A 56 -12.01 -15.53 7.86
C GLU A 56 -13.12 -14.87 8.71
N THR A 57 -13.88 -15.68 9.47
CA THR A 57 -14.98 -15.16 10.30
C THR A 57 -14.47 -14.36 11.50
N LEU A 58 -13.25 -14.58 11.99
CA LEU A 58 -12.70 -13.88 13.16
C LEU A 58 -11.64 -12.83 12.80
N ASP A 59 -11.41 -12.57 11.51
CA ASP A 59 -10.34 -11.68 11.01
C ASP A 59 -8.96 -12.05 11.57
N MET A 60 -8.68 -13.35 11.69
CA MET A 60 -7.44 -13.89 12.25
C MET A 60 -6.51 -14.39 11.16
N SER A 61 -5.22 -14.44 11.48
CA SER A 61 -4.25 -15.15 10.63
C SER A 61 -4.49 -16.65 10.67
N LEU A 62 -4.84 -17.23 9.51
CA LEU A 62 -4.96 -18.68 9.32
C LEU A 62 -3.66 -19.41 9.69
N GLN A 63 -2.49 -18.80 9.42
CA GLN A 63 -1.19 -19.37 9.79
C GLN A 63 -1.07 -19.60 11.30
N LYS A 64 -1.59 -18.67 12.12
CA LYS A 64 -1.58 -18.81 13.58
C LYS A 64 -2.45 -19.97 14.04
N LEU A 65 -3.63 -20.15 13.45
CA LEU A 65 -4.52 -21.27 13.76
C LEU A 65 -3.94 -22.61 13.32
N LEU A 66 -3.37 -22.67 12.11
CA LEU A 66 -2.71 -23.87 11.58
C LEU A 66 -1.55 -24.32 12.46
N LYS A 67 -0.72 -23.37 12.92
CA LYS A 67 0.40 -23.62 13.82
C LYS A 67 -0.07 -24.34 15.10
N VAL A 68 -1.03 -23.74 15.79
CA VAL A 68 -1.54 -24.26 17.07
C VAL A 68 -2.32 -25.57 16.88
N ALA A 69 -2.99 -25.74 15.73
CA ALA A 69 -3.65 -26.98 15.35
C ALA A 69 -2.67 -28.13 15.05
N GLY A 70 -1.37 -27.87 14.92
CA GLY A 70 -0.34 -28.87 14.61
C GLY A 70 -0.17 -29.13 13.12
N TYR A 71 -0.55 -28.16 12.28
CA TYR A 71 -0.32 -28.15 10.84
C TYR A 71 0.93 -27.33 10.47
N ASP A 72 1.95 -27.32 11.33
CA ASP A 72 3.20 -26.57 11.13
C ASP A 72 3.86 -26.90 9.79
N GLU A 73 3.85 -28.17 9.40
CA GLU A 73 4.38 -28.65 8.12
C GLU A 73 3.61 -28.09 6.91
N MET A 74 2.31 -27.84 7.05
CA MET A 74 1.47 -27.25 5.99
C MET A 74 1.73 -25.75 5.78
N LEU A 75 2.24 -25.03 6.79
CA LEU A 75 2.64 -23.63 6.63
C LEU A 75 3.69 -23.46 5.53
N PHE A 76 4.58 -24.44 5.35
CA PHE A 76 5.60 -24.41 4.30
C PHE A 76 5.02 -24.50 2.89
N TYR A 77 3.84 -25.12 2.70
CA TYR A 77 3.17 -25.20 1.41
C TYR A 77 2.43 -23.92 1.05
N PHE A 78 1.90 -23.19 2.04
CA PHE A 78 1.35 -21.84 1.86
C PHE A 78 2.46 -20.78 1.68
N ASN A 79 3.67 -21.05 2.16
CA ASN A 79 4.85 -20.20 2.04
C ASN A 79 5.71 -20.53 0.79
N LYS A 80 5.11 -20.93 -0.34
CA LYS A 80 5.71 -20.61 -1.65
C LYS A 80 5.57 -19.11 -1.93
N ASP A 81 5.96 -18.31 -0.95
CA ASP A 81 5.99 -16.87 -1.03
C ASP A 81 7.21 -16.51 -1.87
N LYS A 82 7.08 -15.48 -2.71
CA LYS A 82 8.19 -14.92 -3.52
C LYS A 82 9.41 -14.58 -2.66
N TYR A 83 9.19 -14.42 -1.35
CA TYR A 83 10.17 -14.07 -0.35
C TYR A 83 10.74 -15.25 0.45
N ALA A 84 10.35 -16.49 0.15
CA ALA A 84 10.77 -17.67 0.92
C ALA A 84 12.30 -17.86 1.01
N ASN A 85 13.04 -17.38 0.02
CA ASN A 85 14.50 -17.43 -0.03
C ASN A 85 15.20 -16.14 0.47
N LYS A 86 14.44 -15.15 0.95
CA LYS A 86 15.00 -13.89 1.47
C LYS A 86 15.14 -13.96 2.99
N SER A 87 16.29 -13.56 3.50
CA SER A 87 16.49 -13.38 4.93
C SER A 87 15.77 -12.13 5.44
N SER A 88 15.59 -12.04 6.76
CA SER A 88 15.04 -10.82 7.40
C SER A 88 15.87 -9.56 7.09
N LYS A 89 17.17 -9.71 6.80
CA LYS A 89 18.02 -8.61 6.37
C LYS A 89 17.66 -8.17 4.95
N ASP A 90 17.54 -9.11 4.02
CA ASP A 90 17.17 -8.83 2.63
C ASP A 90 15.80 -8.17 2.53
N LEU A 91 14.86 -8.57 3.40
CA LEU A 91 13.54 -7.94 3.49
C LEU A 91 13.60 -6.50 4.00
N LYS A 92 14.43 -6.22 5.02
CA LYS A 92 14.64 -4.85 5.51
C LYS A 92 15.27 -3.96 4.43
N GLU A 93 16.28 -4.48 3.73
CA GLU A 93 16.92 -3.75 2.63
C GLU A 93 15.93 -3.46 1.50
N LEU A 94 15.08 -4.43 1.16
CA LEU A 94 14.03 -4.24 0.15
C LEU A 94 13.03 -3.15 0.57
N ILE A 95 12.59 -3.15 1.83
CA ILE A 95 11.70 -2.12 2.37
C ILE A 95 12.34 -0.73 2.27
N GLU A 96 13.61 -0.59 2.66
CA GLU A 96 14.32 0.69 2.57
C GLU A 96 14.51 1.16 1.12
N GLN A 97 14.77 0.24 0.19
CA GLN A 97 14.82 0.57 -1.25
C GLN A 97 13.47 1.10 -1.75
N TYR A 98 12.36 0.47 -1.37
CA TYR A 98 11.01 0.94 -1.75
C TYR A 98 10.68 2.29 -1.14
N LYS A 99 10.99 2.54 0.14
CA LYS A 99 10.82 3.86 0.77
C LYS A 99 11.59 4.95 0.05
N LYS A 100 12.86 4.68 -0.30
CA LYS A 100 13.68 5.64 -1.04
C LYS A 100 13.08 5.94 -2.41
N SER A 101 12.65 4.91 -3.13
CA SER A 101 12.00 5.07 -4.43
C SER A 101 10.69 5.86 -4.35
N GLU A 102 9.90 5.67 -3.30
CA GLU A 102 8.70 6.45 -3.04
C GLU A 102 9.02 7.94 -2.87
N ILE A 103 10.02 8.27 -2.05
CA ILE A 103 10.48 9.64 -1.85
C ILE A 103 10.96 10.25 -3.17
N ASP A 104 11.76 9.53 -3.95
CA ASP A 104 12.29 10.01 -5.23
C ASP A 104 11.16 10.26 -6.26
N LEU A 105 10.12 9.43 -6.27
CA LEU A 105 8.94 9.62 -7.12
C LEU A 105 8.15 10.88 -6.72
N LEU A 106 7.93 11.07 -5.42
CA LEU A 106 7.21 12.23 -4.89
C LEU A 106 7.99 13.53 -5.13
N ASP A 107 9.30 13.50 -4.99
CA ASP A 107 10.16 14.65 -5.28
C ASP A 107 10.14 14.99 -6.77
N PHE A 108 10.23 14.00 -7.66
CA PHE A 108 10.09 14.21 -9.10
C PHE A 108 8.75 14.87 -9.48
N ASP A 109 7.62 14.37 -8.95
CA ASP A 109 6.30 14.97 -9.19
C ASP A 109 6.23 16.40 -8.63
N SER A 110 6.77 16.62 -7.44
CA SER A 110 6.80 17.93 -6.79
C SER A 110 7.60 18.95 -7.59
N GLN A 111 8.79 18.57 -8.06
CA GLN A 111 9.64 19.40 -8.92
C GLN A 111 8.93 19.71 -10.24
N LYS A 112 8.28 18.71 -10.84
CA LYS A 112 7.51 18.89 -12.08
C LYS A 112 6.41 19.93 -11.91
N ARG A 113 5.61 19.81 -10.87
CA ARG A 113 4.53 20.77 -10.56
C ARG A 113 5.07 22.18 -10.32
N ARG A 114 6.18 22.31 -9.61
CA ARG A 114 6.81 23.61 -9.34
C ARG A 114 7.25 24.28 -10.64
N LYS A 115 8.00 23.57 -11.49
CA LYS A 115 8.46 24.05 -12.80
C LYS A 115 7.30 24.51 -13.68
N ILE A 116 6.23 23.70 -13.77
CA ILE A 116 5.02 24.05 -14.53
C ILE A 116 4.34 25.30 -13.94
N SER A 117 4.25 25.40 -12.61
CA SER A 117 3.65 26.55 -11.94
C SER A 117 4.45 27.84 -12.22
N ASP A 118 5.77 27.77 -12.14
CA ASP A 118 6.66 28.90 -12.38
C ASP A 118 6.56 29.37 -13.84
N ALA A 119 6.58 28.44 -14.80
CA ALA A 119 6.38 28.73 -16.21
C ALA A 119 4.99 29.36 -16.47
N ARG A 120 3.93 28.81 -15.89
CA ARG A 120 2.56 29.35 -16.00
C ARG A 120 2.47 30.76 -15.45
N GLN A 121 3.06 31.00 -14.27
CA GLN A 121 3.05 32.32 -13.64
C GLN A 121 3.81 33.34 -14.49
N LYS A 122 4.94 32.94 -15.07
CA LYS A 122 5.73 33.78 -15.97
C LYS A 122 4.95 34.16 -17.23
N LEU A 123 4.33 33.18 -17.89
CA LEU A 123 3.47 33.40 -19.06
C LEU A 123 2.29 34.32 -18.74
N PHE A 124 1.66 34.13 -17.58
CA PHE A 124 0.58 35.00 -17.12
C PHE A 124 1.05 36.46 -17.00
N TYR A 125 2.18 36.71 -16.33
CA TYR A 125 2.73 38.07 -16.23
C TYR A 125 3.04 38.68 -17.60
N THR A 126 3.64 37.89 -18.50
CA THR A 126 3.91 38.35 -19.87
C THR A 126 2.62 38.70 -20.61
N MET A 127 1.57 37.88 -20.49
CA MET A 127 0.27 38.16 -21.11
C MET A 127 -0.35 39.46 -20.59
N GLU A 128 -0.35 39.67 -19.27
CA GLU A 128 -0.88 40.89 -18.66
C GLU A 128 -0.15 42.14 -19.16
N HIS A 129 1.18 42.10 -19.21
CA HIS A 129 1.97 43.24 -19.70
C HIS A 129 1.75 43.51 -21.19
N LEU A 130 1.66 42.47 -22.02
CA LEU A 130 1.36 42.63 -23.45
C LEU A 130 -0.05 43.21 -23.67
N GLN A 131 -1.03 42.84 -22.84
CA GLN A 131 -2.38 43.41 -22.90
C GLN A 131 -2.37 44.89 -22.52
N ILE A 132 -1.63 45.29 -21.49
CA ILE A 132 -1.45 46.71 -21.10
C ILE A 132 -0.81 47.51 -22.23
N MET A 133 0.24 46.98 -22.87
CA MET A 133 0.89 47.61 -24.03
C MET A 133 -0.09 47.81 -25.20
N LYS A 134 -0.91 46.78 -25.49
CA LYS A 134 -1.93 46.84 -26.54
C LYS A 134 -2.99 47.91 -26.27
N ASP A 135 -3.34 48.13 -25.00
CA ASP A 135 -4.35 49.10 -24.59
C ASP A 135 -3.81 50.55 -24.50
N ASN A 136 -2.63 50.83 -25.09
CA ASN A 136 -1.96 52.14 -25.13
C ASN A 136 -1.75 52.77 -23.75
N LYS A 137 -1.51 51.94 -22.72
CA LYS A 137 -1.10 52.40 -21.40
C LYS A 137 0.43 52.42 -21.31
N ASP A 138 0.99 53.37 -20.56
CA ASP A 138 2.43 53.45 -20.30
C ASP A 138 2.92 52.19 -19.58
N SER A 139 3.43 51.24 -20.37
CA SER A 139 4.09 50.02 -19.89
C SER A 139 5.59 50.15 -20.11
N GLN A 140 6.37 49.95 -19.05
CA GLN A 140 7.83 49.84 -19.16
C GLN A 140 8.28 48.47 -19.70
N TYR A 141 7.33 47.56 -19.94
CA TYR A 141 7.59 46.23 -20.48
C TYR A 141 7.83 46.30 -21.99
N THR A 142 8.81 45.54 -22.48
CA THR A 142 9.21 45.56 -23.90
C THR A 142 8.89 44.23 -24.59
N ILE A 143 8.80 44.26 -25.92
CA ILE A 143 8.65 43.05 -26.73
C ILE A 143 9.84 42.10 -26.49
N ASP A 144 11.06 42.63 -26.40
CA ASP A 144 12.26 41.82 -26.13
C ASP A 144 12.14 41.09 -24.77
N LYS A 145 11.62 41.76 -23.74
CA LYS A 145 11.39 41.14 -22.44
C LYS A 145 10.31 40.07 -22.49
N ALA A 146 9.25 40.30 -23.26
CA ALA A 146 8.21 39.30 -23.49
C ALA A 146 8.78 38.03 -24.15
N ILE A 147 9.63 38.19 -25.15
CA ILE A 147 10.29 37.06 -25.84
C ILE A 147 11.19 36.29 -24.87
N GLU A 148 11.99 36.99 -24.05
CA GLU A 148 12.84 36.37 -23.02
C GLU A 148 12.02 35.55 -22.02
N ASP A 149 10.93 36.13 -21.50
CA ASP A 149 10.08 35.49 -20.50
C ASP A 149 9.34 34.27 -21.07
N ILE A 150 8.89 34.33 -22.34
CA ILE A 150 8.29 33.19 -23.04
C ILE A 150 9.31 32.08 -23.27
N LYS A 151 10.54 32.41 -23.67
CA LYS A 151 11.61 31.41 -23.86
C LYS A 151 11.94 30.69 -22.54
N TYR A 152 12.09 31.45 -21.46
CA TYR A 152 12.30 30.88 -20.13
C TYR A 152 11.16 29.92 -19.75
N ALA A 153 9.90 30.35 -19.93
CA ALA A 153 8.76 29.47 -19.62
C ALA A 153 8.73 28.21 -20.51
N PHE A 154 9.14 28.32 -21.77
CA PHE A 154 9.21 27.17 -22.68
C PHE A 154 10.28 26.16 -22.24
N GLU A 155 11.48 26.63 -21.88
CA GLU A 155 12.56 25.79 -21.33
C GLU A 155 12.14 25.09 -20.04
N GLU A 156 11.47 25.80 -19.12
CA GLU A 156 11.00 25.21 -17.87
C GLU A 156 9.91 24.13 -18.08
N LEU A 157 9.12 24.24 -19.15
CA LEU A 157 8.09 23.26 -19.51
C LEU A 157 8.66 21.97 -20.11
N GLU A 158 9.89 21.98 -20.65
CA GLU A 158 10.56 20.78 -21.17
C GLU A 158 10.61 19.66 -20.12
N PHE A 159 10.83 20.03 -18.84
CA PHE A 159 10.86 19.07 -17.73
C PHE A 159 9.54 18.28 -17.58
N ALA A 160 8.40 18.88 -17.98
CA ALA A 160 7.11 18.20 -17.92
C ALA A 160 7.00 17.05 -18.94
N GLU A 161 7.71 17.14 -20.06
CA GLU A 161 7.69 16.16 -21.16
C GLU A 161 8.40 14.86 -20.78
N HIS A 162 9.40 14.93 -19.91
CA HIS A 162 10.15 13.76 -19.48
C HIS A 162 9.37 12.91 -18.47
N LYS A 163 9.40 11.60 -18.68
CA LYS A 163 8.87 10.63 -17.70
C LYS A 163 9.86 10.43 -16.56
N TYR A 164 9.36 9.92 -15.44
CA TYR A 164 10.24 9.46 -14.37
C TYR A 164 11.16 8.34 -14.89
N ASP A 165 12.40 8.35 -14.43
CA ASP A 165 13.39 7.33 -14.75
C ASP A 165 13.08 6.02 -14.03
N TYR A 166 12.44 5.08 -14.74
CA TYR A 166 12.04 3.79 -14.16
C TYR A 166 13.20 2.88 -13.79
N ASP A 167 14.43 3.15 -14.24
CA ASP A 167 15.61 2.39 -13.79
C ASP A 167 15.93 2.64 -12.31
N LYS A 168 15.39 3.72 -11.73
CA LYS A 168 15.48 4.03 -10.30
C LYS A 168 14.49 3.22 -9.44
N LEU A 169 13.51 2.56 -10.05
CA LEU A 169 12.56 1.74 -9.31
C LEU A 169 13.23 0.45 -8.81
N PRO A 170 12.91 -0.03 -7.59
CA PRO A 170 13.41 -1.30 -7.08
C PRO A 170 13.01 -2.44 -8.01
N LYS A 171 14.01 -3.16 -8.52
CA LYS A 171 13.78 -4.28 -9.45
C LYS A 171 13.23 -5.48 -8.69
N GLN A 172 12.19 -6.09 -9.25
CA GLN A 172 11.72 -7.39 -8.79
C GLN A 172 12.68 -8.46 -9.32
N ASN A 173 13.60 -8.92 -8.46
CA ASN A 173 14.27 -10.20 -8.68
C ASN A 173 13.33 -11.36 -8.33
#